data_AF-A0A2V5M4X6-F1
#
_entry.id   AF-A0A2V5M4X6-F1
#
_cell.length_a   1.000
_cell.length_b   1.000
_cell.length_c   1.000
_cell.angle_alpha   90.00
_cell.angle_beta   90.00
_cell.angle_gamma   90.00
#
_symmetry.space_group_name_H-M   'P 1'
#
loop_
_entity.id
_entity.type
_entity.pdbx_description
1 polymer ?
#
loop_
_entity_poly.entity_id
_entity_poly.type
_entity_poly.pdbx_seq_one_letter_code
_entity_poly.pdbx_strand_id
1 'polypeptide(L)'
;MKLTTSVIIAIIIGFSGAAFGADGAALWAQNCASCHGKDGSGNTTMGKKLGVKDYTKSQSFSDAEAANVIKNGKGKMKAYKDKLSDPDVKALVAYVRTLKK
;
A
#
# COMPACT_ATOMS: atom_id res chain seq x y z
N MET A 1 8.89 46.16 -43.50
CA MET A 1 9.08 46.31 -42.03
C MET A 1 7.76 45.98 -41.34
N LYS A 2 7.58 44.73 -40.91
CA LYS A 2 6.44 44.31 -40.07
C LYS A 2 7.02 43.34 -39.03
N LEU A 3 7.49 43.90 -37.92
CA LEU A 3 7.86 43.13 -36.73
C LEU A 3 6.57 42.64 -36.09
N THR A 4 6.21 41.38 -36.32
CA THR A 4 5.24 40.69 -35.47
C THR A 4 6.02 39.96 -34.39
N THR A 5 6.10 40.60 -33.23
CA THR A 5 6.69 40.06 -32.01
C THR A 5 5.82 38.88 -31.54
N SER A 6 6.21 37.67 -31.93
CA SER A 6 5.62 36.44 -31.40
C SER A 6 6.06 36.29 -29.94
N VAL A 7 5.18 36.71 -29.03
CA VAL A 7 5.26 36.38 -27.61
C VAL A 7 5.05 34.86 -27.49
N ILE A 8 6.14 34.10 -27.42
CA ILE A 8 6.09 32.69 -27.02
C ILE A 8 5.87 32.68 -25.51
N ILE A 9 4.61 32.63 -25.11
CA ILE A 9 4.19 32.34 -23.75
C ILE A 9 4.73 30.96 -23.39
N ALA A 10 5.78 30.96 -22.55
CA ALA A 10 6.25 29.76 -21.89
C ALA A 10 5.15 29.29 -20.93
N ILE A 11 4.36 28.32 -21.37
CA ILE A 11 3.48 27.53 -20.51
C ILE A 11 4.41 26.64 -19.67
N ILE A 12 4.89 27.20 -18.56
CA ILE A 12 5.41 26.44 -17.45
C ILE A 12 4.19 25.78 -16.82
N ILE A 13 3.82 24.59 -17.32
CA ILE A 13 2.94 23.71 -16.57
C ILE A 13 3.74 23.32 -15.35
N GLY A 14 3.51 24.05 -14.26
CA GLY A 14 3.84 23.58 -12.93
C GLY A 14 3.15 22.24 -12.77
N PHE A 15 3.91 21.17 -12.96
CA PHE A 15 3.52 19.84 -12.54
C PHE A 15 3.55 19.89 -11.01
N SER A 16 2.47 20.42 -10.44
CA SER A 16 2.18 20.29 -9.02
C SER A 16 2.28 18.81 -8.74
N GLY A 17 3.34 18.42 -8.05
CA GLY A 17 3.51 17.06 -7.54
C GLY A 17 2.37 16.78 -6.59
N ALA A 18 1.24 16.33 -7.13
CA ALA A 18 0.37 15.44 -6.41
C ALA A 18 1.26 14.23 -6.13
N ALA A 19 1.81 14.17 -4.93
CA ALA A 19 2.29 12.93 -4.37
C ALA A 19 1.10 11.98 -4.46
N PHE A 20 1.05 11.16 -5.52
CA PHE A 20 0.14 10.04 -5.60
C PHE A 20 0.49 9.19 -4.38
N GLY A 21 -0.26 9.37 -3.29
CA GLY A 21 -0.12 8.56 -2.10
C GLY A 21 -0.28 7.12 -2.55
N ALA A 22 0.65 6.25 -2.15
CA ALA A 22 0.57 4.84 -2.45
C ALA A 22 -0.85 4.32 -2.13
N ASP A 23 -1.51 3.70 -3.10
CA ASP A 23 -2.87 3.16 -2.91
C ASP A 23 -2.78 1.85 -2.12
N GLY A 24 -3.00 1.95 -0.81
CA GLY A 24 -2.95 0.82 0.10
C GLY A 24 -3.93 -0.30 -0.26
N ALA A 25 -5.09 0.02 -0.83
CA ALA A 25 -6.09 -0.96 -1.23
C ALA A 25 -5.64 -1.74 -2.49
N ALA A 26 -5.10 -1.04 -3.49
CA ALA A 26 -4.53 -1.67 -4.68
C ALA A 26 -3.32 -2.53 -4.32
N LEU A 27 -2.41 -2.03 -3.48
CA LEU A 27 -1.26 -2.78 -3.00
C LEU A 27 -1.67 -4.03 -2.23
N TRP A 28 -2.70 -3.94 -1.38
CA TRP A 28 -3.24 -5.08 -0.66
C TRP A 28 -3.81 -6.14 -1.60
N ALA A 29 -4.61 -5.71 -2.58
CA ALA A 29 -5.19 -6.61 -3.57
C ALA A 29 -4.12 -7.36 -4.38
N GLN A 30 -3.03 -6.67 -4.75
CA GLN A 30 -1.93 -7.24 -5.53
C GLN A 30 -1.01 -8.17 -4.72
N ASN A 31 -0.72 -7.83 -3.46
CA ASN A 31 0.37 -8.46 -2.72
C ASN A 31 -0.10 -9.29 -1.51
N CYS A 32 -1.23 -8.97 -0.89
CA CYS A 32 -1.60 -9.46 0.43
C CYS A 32 -2.85 -10.34 0.42
N ALA A 33 -3.82 -10.01 -0.43
CA ALA A 33 -5.17 -10.59 -0.42
C ALA A 33 -5.22 -12.09 -0.71
N SER A 34 -4.22 -12.65 -1.41
CA SER A 34 -4.16 -14.09 -1.71
C SER A 34 -4.03 -14.95 -0.45
N CYS A 35 -3.38 -14.45 0.59
CA CYS A 35 -3.27 -15.12 1.89
C CYS A 35 -4.24 -14.52 2.91
N HIS A 36 -4.29 -13.19 3.00
CA HIS A 36 -5.04 -12.48 4.04
C HIS A 36 -6.51 -12.24 3.69
N GLY A 37 -6.95 -12.59 2.48
CA GLY A 37 -8.29 -12.31 2.00
C GLY A 37 -8.43 -10.85 1.54
N LYS A 38 -9.33 -10.60 0.59
CA LYS A 38 -9.64 -9.24 0.14
C LYS A 38 -10.18 -8.37 1.28
N ASP A 39 -10.88 -8.98 2.23
CA ASP A 39 -11.50 -8.34 3.38
C ASP A 39 -10.63 -8.36 4.65
N GLY A 40 -9.44 -8.98 4.62
CA GLY A 40 -8.60 -9.14 5.81
C GLY A 40 -9.01 -10.27 6.75
N SER A 41 -10.01 -11.09 6.39
CA SER A 41 -10.48 -12.16 7.27
C SER A 41 -9.55 -13.38 7.36
N GLY A 42 -8.58 -13.50 6.45
CA GLY A 42 -7.74 -14.69 6.34
C GLY A 42 -8.49 -15.93 5.83
N ASN A 43 -9.77 -15.81 5.44
CA ASN A 43 -10.62 -16.93 5.00
C ASN A 43 -10.34 -17.40 3.56
N THR A 44 -9.08 -17.42 3.16
CA THR A 44 -8.62 -18.04 1.91
C THR A 44 -8.13 -19.46 2.19
N THR A 45 -8.05 -20.31 1.15
CA THR A 45 -7.47 -21.66 1.29
C THR A 45 -6.05 -21.60 1.85
N MET A 46 -5.26 -20.63 1.40
CA MET A 46 -3.88 -20.43 1.87
C MET A 46 -3.85 -19.83 3.28
N GLY A 47 -4.68 -18.84 3.56
CA GLY A 47 -4.78 -18.19 4.87
C GLY A 47 -5.14 -19.16 5.98
N LYS A 48 -6.10 -20.08 5.74
CA LYS A 48 -6.46 -21.15 6.66
C LYS A 48 -5.29 -22.13 6.90
N LYS A 49 -4.58 -22.54 5.84
CA LYS A 49 -3.40 -23.42 5.96
C LYS A 49 -2.24 -22.77 6.72
N LEU A 50 -2.07 -21.46 6.59
CA LEU A 50 -1.00 -20.70 7.22
C LEU A 50 -1.38 -20.11 8.59
N GLY A 51 -2.62 -20.29 9.04
CA GLY A 51 -3.10 -19.73 10.30
C GLY A 51 -3.11 -18.19 10.31
N VAL A 52 -3.49 -17.57 9.19
CA VAL A 52 -3.60 -16.10 9.10
C VAL A 52 -4.69 -15.61 10.04
N LYS A 53 -4.37 -14.56 10.81
CA LYS A 53 -5.30 -13.94 11.75
C LYS A 53 -6.41 -13.19 11.01
N ASP A 54 -7.60 -13.22 11.59
CA ASP A 54 -8.74 -12.44 11.13
C ASP A 54 -8.64 -10.98 11.59
N TYR A 55 -8.21 -10.09 10.69
CA TYR A 55 -8.06 -8.66 10.96
C TYR A 55 -9.39 -7.92 11.03
N THR A 56 -10.49 -8.54 10.63
CA THR A 56 -11.83 -7.97 10.80
C THR A 56 -12.27 -8.00 12.26
N LYS A 57 -11.75 -8.96 13.03
CA LYS A 57 -12.07 -9.13 14.46
C LYS A 57 -11.03 -8.52 15.38
N SER A 58 -9.74 -8.72 15.10
CA SER A 58 -8.68 -8.25 16.00
C SER A 58 -7.40 -7.88 15.26
N GLN A 59 -6.80 -6.78 15.73
CA GLN A 59 -5.52 -6.27 15.24
C GLN A 59 -4.60 -5.92 16.41
N SER A 60 -4.26 -6.92 17.21
CA SER A 60 -3.38 -6.80 18.40
C SER A 60 -1.90 -6.61 18.05
N PHE A 61 -1.60 -5.67 17.17
CA PHE A 61 -0.25 -5.26 16.78
C PHE A 61 -0.23 -3.75 16.58
N SER A 62 0.91 -3.11 16.81
CA SER A 62 1.15 -1.70 16.51
C SER A 62 1.42 -1.48 15.01
N ASP A 63 1.34 -0.23 14.56
CA ASP A 63 1.66 0.13 13.18
C ASP A 63 3.13 -0.15 12.84
N ALA A 64 4.03 0.08 13.81
CA ALA A 64 5.45 -0.23 13.68
C ALA A 64 5.69 -1.74 13.54
N GLU A 65 4.99 -2.56 14.31
CA GLU A 65 5.05 -4.03 14.16
C GLU A 65 4.51 -4.48 12.79
N ALA A 66 3.40 -3.90 12.34
CA ALA A 66 2.85 -4.20 11.02
C ALA A 66 3.84 -3.82 9.89
N ALA A 67 4.39 -2.61 9.93
CA ALA A 67 5.38 -2.16 8.96
C ALA A 67 6.63 -3.05 8.96
N ASN A 68 7.11 -3.44 10.14
CA ASN A 68 8.25 -4.34 10.28
C ASN A 68 7.96 -5.72 9.69
N VAL A 69 6.79 -6.29 9.95
CA VAL A 69 6.39 -7.60 9.39
C VAL A 69 6.19 -7.53 7.88
N ILE A 70 5.68 -6.42 7.33
CA ILE A 70 5.59 -6.23 5.87
C ILE A 70 7.00 -6.18 5.27
N LYS A 71 7.90 -5.39 5.85
CA LYS A 71 9.28 -5.24 5.35
C LYS A 71 10.08 -6.52 5.47
N ASN A 72 10.08 -7.14 6.65
CA ASN A 72 11.01 -8.21 7.01
C ASN A 72 10.40 -9.62 7.04
N GLY A 73 9.08 -9.73 6.92
CA GLY A 73 8.37 -11.00 7.05
C GLY A 73 8.23 -11.47 8.49
N LYS A 74 7.46 -12.54 8.69
CA LYS A 74 7.31 -13.23 9.99
C LYS A 74 6.81 -14.66 9.77
N GLY A 75 7.57 -15.64 10.24
CA GLY A 75 7.23 -17.05 10.07
C GLY A 75 7.10 -17.44 8.60
N LYS A 76 5.88 -17.70 8.14
CA LYS A 76 5.59 -18.06 6.73
C LYS A 76 5.32 -16.85 5.82
N MET A 77 5.18 -15.65 6.38
CA MET A 77 5.01 -14.42 5.60
C MET A 77 6.35 -13.95 5.05
N LYS A 78 6.45 -13.81 3.72
CA LYS A 78 7.65 -13.33 3.01
C LYS A 78 7.91 -11.85 3.29
N ALA A 79 9.19 -11.47 3.21
CA ALA A 79 9.63 -10.08 3.26
C ALA A 79 9.28 -9.33 1.97
N TYR A 80 8.93 -8.04 2.09
CA TYR A 80 8.64 -7.15 0.96
C TYR A 80 9.54 -5.91 0.90
N LYS A 81 10.56 -5.78 1.78
CA LYS A 81 11.49 -4.65 1.81
C LYS A 81 12.13 -4.31 0.46
N ASP A 82 12.33 -5.30 -0.41
CA ASP A 82 12.96 -5.13 -1.73
C ASP A 82 11.93 -4.91 -2.86
N LYS A 83 10.63 -4.91 -2.52
CA LYS A 83 9.52 -4.80 -3.48
C LYS A 83 8.60 -3.61 -3.22
N LEU A 84 8.58 -3.10 -1.99
CA LEU A 84 7.68 -2.04 -1.55
C LEU A 84 8.50 -0.92 -0.93
N SER A 85 8.21 0.31 -1.33
CA SER A 85 8.80 1.50 -0.75
C SER A 85 8.24 1.79 0.64
N ASP A 86 8.91 2.64 1.41
CA ASP A 86 8.42 3.08 2.73
C ASP A 86 7.02 3.72 2.68
N PRO A 87 6.71 4.59 1.68
CA PRO A 87 5.34 5.06 1.45
C PRO A 87 4.33 3.93 1.20
N ASP A 88 4.69 2.91 0.42
CA ASP A 88 3.81 1.76 0.13
C ASP A 88 3.51 0.96 1.40
N VAL A 89 4.53 0.72 2.22
CA VAL A 89 4.37 0.03 3.51
C VAL A 89 3.47 0.84 4.43
N LYS A 90 3.66 2.16 4.50
CA LYS A 90 2.80 3.05 5.30
C LYS A 90 1.35 3.01 4.82
N ALA A 91 1.12 3.05 3.51
CA ALA A 91 -0.21 2.96 2.92
C ALA A 91 -0.88 1.60 3.20
N LEU A 92 -0.14 0.50 3.11
CA LEU A 92 -0.63 -0.83 3.48
C LEU A 92 -1.02 -0.91 4.95
N VAL A 93 -0.18 -0.38 5.86
CA VAL A 93 -0.51 -0.35 7.29
C VAL A 93 -1.78 0.44 7.54
N ALA A 94 -1.92 1.61 6.92
CA ALA A 94 -3.14 2.41 7.00
C ALA A 94 -4.37 1.63 6.47
N TYR A 95 -4.24 0.94 5.34
CA TYR A 95 -5.30 0.11 4.79
C TYR A 95 -5.67 -1.06 5.69
N VAL A 96 -4.70 -1.74 6.31
CA VAL A 96 -4.99 -2.83 7.26
C VAL A 96 -5.88 -2.32 8.40
N ARG A 97 -5.64 -1.11 8.92
CA ARG A 97 -6.49 -0.53 9.98
C ARG A 97 -7.94 -0.37 9.57
N THR A 98 -8.23 -0.12 8.29
CA THR A 98 -9.61 0.00 7.79
C THR A 98 -10.33 -1.35 7.67
N LEU A 99 -9.63 -2.48 7.79
CA LEU A 99 -10.23 -3.81 7.66
C LEU A 99 -10.95 -4.26 8.94
N LYS A 100 -10.63 -3.65 10.10
CA LYS A 100 -11.34 -3.95 11.36
C LYS A 100 -12.75 -3.36 11.31
N LYS A 101 -13.74 -4.17 11.67
CA LYS A 101 -15.15 -3.77 11.77
C LYS A 101 -15.55 -3.53 13.22
#